data_AF-A0A3E2GR61-F1
#
_entry.id   AF-A0A3E2GR61-F1
#
_cell.length_a   1.000
_cell.length_b   1.000
_cell.length_c   1.000
_cell.angle_alpha   90.00
_cell.angle_beta   90.00
_cell.angle_gamma   90.00
#
_symmetry.space_group_name_H-M   'P 1'
#
loop_
_entity.id
_entity.type
_entity.pdbx_description
1 polymer ?
#
loop_
_entity_poly.entity_id
_entity_poly.type
_entity_poly.pdbx_seq_one_letter_code
_entity_poly.pdbx_strand_id
1 'polypeptide(L)'
;MSTRQTVTSVYQIHHLELHHSQCTTQVALPAVIETGTGLALFQETEELLEKWKHPDPYHAPTAPGGSKFERNLPAPILDPPKHMVM
;
A
#
# COMPACT_ATOMS: atom_id res chain seq x y z
N MET A 1 10.67 8.23 24.39
CA MET A 1 10.91 7.80 23.00
C MET A 1 11.46 6.37 23.05
N SER A 2 10.57 5.38 22.96
CA SER A 2 10.85 3.98 23.35
C SER A 2 11.33 3.17 22.15
N THR A 3 12.57 2.66 22.24
CA THR A 3 13.30 1.87 21.23
C THR A 3 12.70 0.50 20.91
N ARG A 4 11.54 0.16 21.49
CA ARG A 4 10.84 -1.11 21.25
C ARG A 4 9.94 -1.10 20.01
N GLN A 5 9.58 0.09 19.49
CA GLN A 5 8.67 0.18 18.34
C GLN A 5 9.36 -0.11 17.00
N THR A 6 10.68 0.03 16.92
CA THR A 6 11.44 -0.21 15.68
C THR A 6 11.66 -1.69 15.39
N VAL A 7 11.79 -2.54 16.41
CA VAL A 7 12.11 -3.96 16.22
C VAL A 7 10.91 -4.76 15.71
N THR A 8 9.68 -4.39 16.11
CA THR A 8 8.46 -5.10 15.70
C THR A 8 8.10 -4.84 14.24
N SER A 9 8.48 -3.69 13.67
CA SER A 9 8.27 -3.40 12.25
C SER A 9 9.11 -4.31 11.33
N VAL A 10 10.23 -4.83 11.83
CA VAL A 10 11.14 -5.69 11.03
C VAL A 10 10.70 -7.16 11.08
N TYR A 11 10.14 -7.60 12.22
CA TYR A 11 9.75 -9.00 12.43
C TYR A 11 8.46 -9.42 11.70
N GLN A 12 7.63 -8.49 11.23
CA GLN A 12 6.43 -8.81 10.46
C GLN A 12 6.73 -9.16 8.98
N ILE A 13 7.98 -8.97 8.53
CA ILE A 13 8.40 -9.18 7.14
C ILE A 13 9.00 -10.59 6.92
N HIS A 14 9.51 -11.25 7.96
CA HIS A 14 10.31 -12.48 7.83
C HIS A 14 9.53 -13.81 7.73
N HIS A 15 8.20 -13.84 7.78
CA HIS A 15 7.43 -15.10 7.74
C HIS A 15 6.71 -15.40 6.42
N LEU A 16 7.00 -14.66 5.36
CA LEU A 16 6.41 -14.84 4.02
C LEU A 16 7.44 -15.17 2.94
N GLU A 17 8.67 -15.60 3.27
CA GLU A 17 9.79 -15.57 2.32
C GLU A 17 9.98 -16.81 1.41
N LEU A 18 9.21 -17.91 1.56
CA LEU A 18 9.56 -19.15 0.83
C LEU A 18 8.96 -19.30 -0.59
N HIS A 19 8.00 -18.47 -1.02
CA HIS A 19 7.48 -18.48 -2.41
C HIS A 19 7.61 -17.15 -3.17
N HIS A 20 8.03 -16.06 -2.52
CA HIS A 20 8.19 -14.74 -3.17
C HIS A 20 9.46 -14.61 -4.02
N SER A 21 10.36 -15.60 -3.96
CA SER A 21 11.68 -15.53 -4.60
C SER A 21 11.61 -15.41 -6.13
N GLN A 22 10.59 -15.94 -6.80
CA GLN A 22 10.47 -15.80 -8.27
C GLN A 22 9.76 -14.52 -8.73
N CYS A 23 8.92 -13.91 -7.89
CA CYS A 23 8.18 -12.68 -8.22
C CYS A 23 9.06 -11.43 -8.04
N THR A 24 9.84 -11.37 -6.96
CA THR A 24 10.72 -10.22 -6.68
C THR A 24 11.94 -10.17 -7.61
N THR A 25 12.40 -11.32 -8.11
CA THR A 25 13.61 -11.41 -8.96
C THR A 25 13.42 -10.82 -10.36
N GLN A 26 12.19 -10.68 -10.86
CA GLN A 26 11.91 -10.03 -12.15
C GLN A 26 11.89 -8.50 -12.09
N VAL A 27 11.97 -7.90 -10.90
CA VAL A 27 12.13 -6.44 -10.71
C VAL A 27 13.61 -6.04 -10.60
N ALA A 28 14.54 -6.95 -10.97
CA ALA A 28 15.96 -6.66 -11.07
C ALA A 28 16.24 -5.68 -12.22
N LEU A 29 16.25 -4.40 -11.85
CA LEU A 29 16.80 -3.22 -12.51
C LEU A 29 17.84 -3.54 -13.60
N PRO A 30 17.55 -3.35 -14.90
CA PRO A 30 18.51 -2.68 -15.76
C PRO A 30 18.39 -1.19 -15.46
N ALA A 31 19.50 -0.56 -15.10
CA ALA A 31 19.62 0.88 -14.97
C ALA A 31 19.25 1.57 -16.30
N VAL A 32 17.97 1.88 -16.52
CA VAL A 32 17.48 2.67 -17.66
C VAL A 32 17.21 4.08 -17.16
N ILE A 33 18.29 4.78 -16.82
CA ILE A 33 18.27 6.22 -16.51
C ILE A 33 18.81 6.97 -17.74
N GLU A 34 18.41 6.61 -18.96
CA GLU A 34 18.71 7.43 -20.15
C GLU A 34 17.51 7.46 -21.11
N THR A 35 16.65 8.47 -20.86
CA THR A 35 15.79 9.20 -21.81
C THR A 35 15.00 8.43 -22.88
N GLY A 36 13.66 8.48 -22.75
CA GLY A 36 12.69 8.37 -23.87
C GLY A 36 11.92 7.05 -23.99
N THR A 37 12.48 5.93 -23.52
CA THR A 37 11.91 4.58 -23.71
C THR A 37 11.06 4.08 -22.53
N GLY A 38 11.14 4.74 -21.37
CA GLY A 38 10.46 4.29 -20.14
C GLY A 38 8.93 4.26 -20.24
N LEU A 39 8.31 5.20 -20.97
CA LEU A 39 6.85 5.25 -21.08
C LEU A 39 6.26 4.06 -21.83
N ALA A 40 6.92 3.61 -22.91
CA ALA A 40 6.50 2.42 -23.66
C ALA A 40 6.63 1.16 -22.80
N LEU A 41 7.71 1.05 -22.03
CA LEU A 41 7.90 -0.05 -21.08
C LEU A 41 6.81 -0.06 -19.99
N PHE A 42 6.45 1.11 -19.43
CA PHE A 42 5.35 1.20 -18.47
C PHE A 42 4.03 0.75 -19.08
N GLN A 43 3.69 1.17 -20.31
CA GLN A 43 2.48 0.75 -21.00
C GLN A 43 2.43 -0.78 -21.21
N GLU A 44 3.51 -1.37 -21.72
CA GLU A 44 3.61 -2.82 -21.89
C GLU A 44 3.44 -3.56 -20.55
N THR A 45 4.03 -3.05 -19.48
CA THR A 45 3.88 -3.65 -18.14
C THR A 45 2.48 -3.47 -17.55
N GLU A 46 1.81 -2.35 -17.79
CA GLU A 46 0.43 -2.11 -17.34
C GLU A 46 -0.56 -3.04 -18.05
N GLU A 47 -0.37 -3.29 -19.35
CA GLU A 47 -1.16 -4.27 -20.13
C GLU A 47 -0.98 -5.70 -19.59
N LEU A 48 0.26 -6.09 -19.31
CA LEU A 48 0.54 -7.38 -18.71
C LEU A 48 -0.05 -7.49 -17.30
N LEU A 49 0.06 -6.43 -16.48
CA LEU A 49 -0.53 -6.40 -15.15
C LEU A 49 -2.05 -6.59 -15.23
N GLU A 50 -2.73 -5.89 -16.14
CA GLU A 50 -4.19 -6.00 -16.31
C GLU A 50 -4.64 -7.42 -16.64
N LYS A 51 -3.94 -8.08 -17.56
CA LYS A 51 -4.26 -9.45 -18.00
C LYS A 51 -4.21 -10.47 -16.85
N TRP A 52 -3.33 -10.27 -15.88
CA TRP A 52 -3.06 -11.23 -14.81
C TRP A 52 -3.52 -10.73 -13.43
N LYS A 53 -4.34 -9.68 -13.38
CA LYS A 53 -4.98 -9.22 -12.13
C LYS A 53 -5.89 -10.32 -11.57
N HIS A 54 -5.78 -10.56 -10.27
CA HIS A 54 -6.70 -11.44 -9.56
C HIS A 54 -8.09 -10.80 -9.50
N PRO A 55 -9.19 -11.55 -9.73
CA PRO A 55 -10.54 -11.00 -9.75
C PRO A 55 -11.02 -10.44 -8.40
N ASP A 56 -10.50 -10.95 -7.29
CA ASP A 56 -10.79 -10.46 -5.93
C ASP A 56 -9.46 -10.18 -5.19
N PRO A 57 -8.83 -9.01 -5.41
CA PRO A 57 -7.55 -8.70 -4.79
C PRO A 57 -7.66 -8.68 -3.27
N TYR A 58 -6.59 -9.12 -2.59
CA TYR A 58 -6.54 -8.99 -1.15
C TYR A 58 -6.53 -7.51 -0.74
N HIS A 59 -7.57 -7.08 -0.03
CA HIS A 59 -7.65 -5.75 0.57
C HIS A 59 -7.41 -5.84 2.08
N ALA A 60 -6.45 -5.07 2.58
CA ALA A 60 -6.21 -4.99 4.02
C ALA A 60 -7.48 -4.47 4.73
N PRO A 61 -7.88 -5.03 5.89
CA PRO A 61 -9.16 -4.73 6.51
C PRO A 61 -9.39 -3.24 6.80
N THR A 62 -8.33 -2.50 7.13
CA THR A 62 -8.39 -1.07 7.49
C THR A 62 -8.05 -0.13 6.33
N ALA A 63 -7.65 -0.65 5.17
CA ALA A 63 -7.44 0.18 3.99
C ALA A 63 -8.79 0.58 3.37
N PRO A 64 -8.84 1.63 2.55
CA PRO A 64 -10.02 1.94 1.75
C PRO A 64 -10.48 0.70 0.96
N GLY A 65 -11.76 0.37 1.03
CA GLY A 65 -12.32 -0.85 0.42
C GLY A 65 -12.15 -2.13 1.26
N GLY A 66 -11.48 -2.05 2.41
CA GLY A 66 -11.37 -3.15 3.36
C GLY A 66 -12.61 -3.33 4.24
N SER A 67 -12.80 -4.54 4.77
CA SER A 67 -13.99 -4.92 5.56
C SER A 67 -14.20 -4.13 6.86
N LYS A 68 -13.18 -3.43 7.35
CA LYS A 68 -13.18 -2.66 8.61
C LYS A 68 -12.97 -1.16 8.39
N PHE A 69 -12.90 -0.67 7.14
CA PHE A 69 -12.49 0.71 6.83
C PHE A 69 -13.27 1.77 7.64
N GLU A 70 -14.60 1.70 7.63
CA GLU A 70 -15.46 2.71 8.28
C GLU A 70 -16.03 2.28 9.62
N ARG A 71 -15.58 1.14 10.15
CA ARG A 71 -16.17 0.56 11.37
C ARG A 71 -16.00 1.47 12.59
N ASN A 72 -14.96 2.30 12.61
CA ASN A 72 -14.57 3.13 13.76
C ASN A 72 -14.33 4.61 13.37
N LEU A 73 -15.18 5.19 12.52
CA LEU A 73 -15.08 6.63 12.24
C LEU A 73 -15.48 7.47 13.47
N PRO A 74 -14.77 8.57 13.78
CA PRO A 74 -15.18 9.47 14.85
C PRO A 74 -16.55 10.07 14.51
N ALA A 75 -17.40 10.23 15.53
CA ALA A 75 -18.69 10.87 15.35
C ALA A 75 -18.51 12.32 14.83
N PRO A 76 -19.37 12.78 13.90
CA PRO A 76 -19.32 14.15 13.43
C PRO A 76 -19.58 15.12 14.59
N ILE A 77 -18.90 16.26 14.58
CA ILE A 77 -19.14 17.34 15.56
C ILE A 77 -20.47 18.00 15.21
N LEU A 78 -21.47 17.82 16.07
CA LEU A 78 -22.80 18.43 15.91
C LEU A 78 -22.97 19.70 16.76
N ASP A 79 -22.03 19.94 17.68
CA ASP A 79 -22.12 21.09 18.57
C ASP A 79 -21.93 22.40 17.80
N PRO A 80 -22.77 23.43 18.04
CA PRO A 80 -22.58 24.73 17.45
C PRO A 80 -21.25 25.33 17.93
N PRO A 81 -20.60 26.20 17.13
CA PRO A 81 -19.39 26.90 17.54
C PRO A 81 -19.60 27.60 18.88
N LYS A 82 -18.68 27.39 19.83
CA LYS A 82 -18.76 28.02 21.15
C LYS A 82 -18.70 29.54 20.98
N HIS A 83 -19.76 30.23 21.41
CA HIS A 83 -19.75 31.69 21.54
C HIS A 83 -18.63 32.09 22.51
N MET A 84 -17.70 32.93 22.06
CA MET A 84 -16.70 33.55 22.92
C MET A 84 -17.40 34.57 23.81
N VAL A 85 -17.61 34.23 25.09
CA VAL A 85 -18.02 35.21 26.10
C VAL A 85 -16.80 36.09 26.39
N MET A 86 -16.87 37.37 26.05
CA MET A 86 -15.89 38.40 26.44
C MET A 86 -16.04 38.79 27.91
#